data_AF-A0A921CN86-F1
#
_entry.id   AF-A0A921CN86-F1
#
_cell.length_a   1.000
_cell.length_b   1.000
_cell.length_c   1.000
_cell.angle_alpha   90.00
_cell.angle_beta   90.00
_cell.angle_gamma   90.00
#
_symmetry.space_group_name_H-M   'P 1'
#
loop_
_entity.id
_entity.type
_entity.pdbx_description
1 polymer ?
#
loop_
_entity_poly.entity_id
_entity_poly.type
_entity_poly.pdbx_seq_one_letter_code
_entity_poly.pdbx_strand_id
1 'polypeptide(L)' 'MKKELIECCTLMIKLLDKLLEQGKITEEEYQKHISLKKQFLERSTLGRSA' A
#
# COMPACT_ATOMS: atom_id res chain seq x y z
N MET A 1 -14.14 9.98 2.79
CA MET A 1 -12.94 10.28 1.97
C MET A 1 -11.61 9.80 2.56
N LYS A 2 -11.02 10.38 3.63
CA LYS A 2 -9.70 9.91 4.14
C LYS A 2 -9.69 8.42 4.54
N LYS A 3 -10.77 7.92 5.15
CA LYS A 3 -10.90 6.51 5.55
C LYS A 3 -10.96 5.55 4.36
N GLU A 4 -11.80 5.84 3.37
CA GLU A 4 -11.93 5.02 2.15
C GLU A 4 -10.63 4.97 1.36
N LEU A 5 -9.88 6.07 1.32
CA LEU A 5 -8.58 6.11 0.64
C LEU A 5 -7.53 5.26 1.36
N ILE A 6 -7.48 5.30 2.70
CA ILE A 6 -6.64 4.41 3.51
C ILE A 6 -7.00 2.95 3.23
N GLU A 7 -8.28 2.62 3.26
CA GLU A 7 -8.77 1.26 3.01
C GLU A 7 -8.43 0.77 1.60
N CYS A 8 -8.64 1.62 0.59
CA CYS A 8 -8.25 1.34 -0.80
C CYS A 8 -6.74 1.08 -0.91
N CYS A 9 -5.89 1.92 -0.29
CA CYS A 9 -4.45 1.69 -0.27
C CYS A 9 -4.08 0.38 0.43
N THR A 10 -4.72 0.03 1.55
CA THR A 10 -4.50 -1.25 2.23
C THR A 10 -4.90 -2.44 1.36
N LEU A 11 -6.06 -2.38 0.69
CA LEU A 11 -6.52 -3.44 -0.22
C LEU A 11 -5.59 -3.61 -1.42
N MET A 12 -5.12 -2.48 -1.99
CA MET A 12 -4.19 -2.49 -3.12
C MET A 12 -2.84 -3.13 -2.74
N ILE A 13 -2.32 -2.84 -1.54
CA ILE A 13 -1.08 -3.47 -1.06
C ILE A 13 -1.28 -4.99 -0.95
N LYS A 14 -2.36 -5.44 -0.32
CA LYS A 14 -2.67 -6.89 -0.19
C LYS A 14 -2.82 -7.58 -1.55
N LEU A 15 -3.36 -6.89 -2.55
CA LEU A 15 -3.45 -7.41 -3.91
C LEU A 15 -2.05 -7.56 -4.53
N LEU A 16 -1.20 -6.55 -4.40
CA LEU A 16 0.17 -6.58 -4.91
C LEU A 16 1.00 -7.68 -4.24
N ASP A 17 0.82 -7.90 -2.93
CA ASP A 17 1.47 -9.01 -2.19
C ASP A 17 1.13 -10.36 -2.85
N LYS A 18 -0.16 -10.61 -3.10
CA LYS A 18 -0.61 -11.86 -3.75
C LYS A 18 -0.09 -12.00 -5.17
N LEU A 19 -0.03 -10.91 -5.93
CA LEU A 19 0.49 -10.94 -7.30
C LEU A 19 1.99 -11.25 -7.31
N LEU A 20 2.75 -10.74 -6.35
CA LEU A 20 4.16 -11.07 -6.17
C LEU A 20 4.35 -12.53 -5.76
N GLU A 21 3.59 -13.02 -4.78
CA GLU A 21 3.61 -14.43 -4.35
C GLU A 21 3.27 -15.40 -5.49
N GLN A 22 2.38 -14.99 -6.40
CA GLN A 22 2.01 -15.75 -7.60
C GLN A 22 3.02 -15.61 -8.75
N GLY A 23 4.08 -14.81 -8.60
CA GLY A 23 5.06 -14.51 -9.64
C GLY A 23 4.48 -13.75 -10.84
N LYS A 24 3.38 -13.02 -10.65
CA LYS A 24 2.70 -12.22 -11.70
C LYS A 24 3.34 -10.85 -11.92
N ILE A 25 4.05 -10.36 -10.91
CA ILE A 25 4.86 -9.14 -10.96
C ILE A 25 6.24 -9.43 -10.39
N THR A 26 7.22 -8.67 -10.82
CA THR A 26 8.58 -8.72 -10.29
C THR A 26 8.67 -7.96 -8.95
N GLU A 27 9.71 -8.25 -8.18
CA GLU A 27 10.04 -7.50 -6.96
C GLU A 27 10.22 -6.00 -7.27
N GLU A 28 10.84 -5.65 -8.41
CA GLU A 28 11.05 -4.26 -8.80
C GLU A 28 9.72 -3.51 -9.04
N GLU A 29 8.78 -4.14 -9.76
CA GLU A 29 7.44 -3.58 -10.00
C GLU A 29 6.66 -3.43 -8.69
N TYR A 30 6.73 -4.45 -7.82
CA TYR A 30 6.13 -4.42 -6.50
C TYR A 30 6.65 -3.22 -5.69
N GLN A 31 7.97 -3.05 -5.59
CA GLN A 31 8.58 -1.95 -4.84
C GLN A 31 8.21 -0.57 -5.38
N LYS A 32 8.17 -0.40 -6.72
CA LYS A 32 7.71 0.84 -7.37
C LYS A 32 6.28 1.20 -6.96
N HIS A 33 5.39 0.22 -6.89
CA HIS A 33 3.99 0.46 -6.54
C HIS A 33 3.74 0.64 -5.04
N ILE A 34 4.52 -0.04 -4.18
CA ILE A 34 4.32 -0.10 -2.73
C ILE A 34 4.88 1.13 -2.03
N SER A 35 6.03 1.65 -2.46
CA SER A 35 6.75 2.73 -1.76
C SER A 35 5.88 3.96 -1.49
N LEU A 36 5.22 4.51 -2.52
CA LEU A 36 4.34 5.69 -2.38
C LEU A 36 3.10 5.40 -1.52
N LYS A 37 2.56 4.17 -1.58
CA LYS A 37 1.36 3.78 -0.83
C LYS A 37 1.68 3.62 0.67
N LYS A 38 2.83 3.04 1.00
CA LYS A 38 3.30 2.95 2.40
C LYS A 38 3.57 4.33 2.99
N GLN A 39 4.26 5.20 2.26
CA GLN A 39 4.49 6.58 2.71
C GLN A 39 3.18 7.35 2.94
N PHE A 40 2.20 7.19 2.04
CA PHE A 40 0.87 7.79 2.21
C PHE A 40 0.17 7.26 3.47
N LEU A 41 0.20 5.94 3.69
CA LEU A 41 -0.42 5.31 4.86
C LEU A 41 0.24 5.77 6.16
N GLU A 42 1.57 5.78 6.25
CA GLU A 42 2.32 6.25 7.43
C GLU A 42 1.93 7.68 7.81
N ARG A 43 1.94 8.61 6.84
CA ARG A 43 1.51 10.01 7.06
C ARG A 43 0.06 10.10 7.48
N SER A 44 -0.79 9.19 7.00
CA SER A 44 -2.23 9.19 7.29
C SER A 44 -2.59 8.53 8.63
N THR A 45 -1.73 7.64 9.15
CA THR A 45 -1.92 6.96 10.44
C THR A 45 -1.19 7.65 11.60
N LEU A 46 -0.10 8.38 11.35
CA LEU A 46 0.67 9.12 12.36
C LEU A 46 -0.04 10.38 12.91
N GLY A 47 -1.19 10.79 12.33
CA GLY A 47 -2.01 11.89 12.84
C GLY A 47 -2.94 11.54 14.02
N ARG A 48 -2.72 10.42 14.73
CA ARG A 48 -3.53 9.99 15.89
C ARG A 48 -2.78 9.99 17.23
N SER A 49 -1.58 10.57 17.27
CA SER A 49 -0.82 10.76 18.52
C SER A 49 -0.70 12.26 18.82
N ALA A 50 -1.81 12.86 19.23
CA ALA A 50 -1.89 14.15 19.92
C ALA A 50 -3.00 14.06 20.97
#